data_AF-A0A9P9TBW3-F1
#
_entry.id   AF-A0A9P9TBW3-F1
#
_cell.length_a   1.000
_cell.length_b   1.000
_cell.length_c   1.000
_cell.angle_alpha   90.00
_cell.angle_beta   90.00
_cell.angle_gamma   90.00
#
_symmetry.space_group_name_H-M   'P 1'
#
loop_
_entity.id
_entity.type
_entity.pdbx_description
1 polymer ?
#
loop_
_entity_poly.entity_id
_entity_poly.type
_entity_poly.pdbx_seq_one_letter_code
_entity_poly.pdbx_strand_id
1 'polypeptide(L)'
;MTPDSHGYVPVSACNAQWSYSPSFPAALALSTLFGLLTLAHLILAILFRKRFCWVIVMASTWETAAFVLRAIGSHHQQNQTLAIASQLFFLLAPLWINAFVYMTAGRLIYMLHPEKKVWGFKAMSLGKWFVWLDIFSFVVQGAGGSMLNPGNDAQTMDAGKKIYMSGVGVQEAFILLFLALIVKFHTDALKLERQGRLVGTGLSRRAGMWKWVTYSLYAVLLLITMRIIFRLAEFSGGMEPEHNKLPFEEGYALGLDAVPMVLAVFVLAAVHPGLVLKGQGSEFP
;
A
#
# COMPACT_ATOMS: atom_id res chain seq x y z
N MET A 1 25.73 -19.32 16.31
CA MET A 1 26.23 -18.26 17.21
C MET A 1 25.16 -17.94 18.23
N THR A 2 25.53 -17.64 19.47
CA THR A 2 24.62 -17.15 20.51
C THR A 2 24.45 -15.63 20.38
N PRO A 3 23.24 -15.07 20.50
CA PRO A 3 23.04 -13.62 20.49
C PRO A 3 23.76 -12.91 21.63
N ASP A 4 24.07 -11.62 21.46
CA ASP A 4 24.56 -10.78 22.56
C ASP A 4 23.43 -10.39 23.54
N SER A 5 23.76 -9.57 24.55
CA SER A 5 22.79 -9.11 25.57
C SER A 5 21.63 -8.28 24.99
N HIS A 6 21.73 -7.80 23.76
CA HIS A 6 20.70 -7.05 23.06
C HIS A 6 20.00 -7.87 21.96
N GLY A 7 20.35 -9.16 21.81
CA GLY A 7 19.77 -10.06 20.83
C GLY A 7 20.37 -9.95 19.44
N TYR A 8 21.49 -9.23 19.29
CA TYR A 8 22.16 -9.02 18.02
C TYR A 8 22.90 -10.29 17.58
N VAL A 9 22.85 -10.55 16.27
CA VAL A 9 23.61 -11.60 15.60
C VAL A 9 24.19 -11.03 14.31
N PRO A 10 25.47 -11.29 13.99
CA PRO A 10 26.04 -10.90 12.69
C PRO A 10 25.21 -11.48 11.54
N VAL A 11 24.97 -10.69 10.49
CA VAL A 11 24.25 -11.12 9.27
C VAL A 11 24.90 -12.32 8.58
N SER A 12 26.19 -12.57 8.83
CA SER A 12 26.94 -13.72 8.32
C SER A 12 26.71 -15.01 9.11
N ALA A 13 25.97 -14.98 10.22
CA ALA A 13 25.69 -16.18 10.99
C ALA A 13 24.66 -17.07 10.29
N CYS A 14 24.88 -18.39 10.28
CA CYS A 14 23.98 -19.36 9.63
C CYS A 14 22.53 -19.36 10.17
N ASN A 15 22.27 -18.68 11.28
CA ASN A 15 20.96 -18.55 11.90
C ASN A 15 20.41 -17.10 11.95
N ALA A 16 21.03 -16.16 11.22
CA ALA A 16 20.48 -14.82 11.03
C ALA A 16 19.23 -14.88 10.14
N GLN A 17 18.12 -14.29 10.62
CA GLN A 17 16.85 -14.24 9.88
C GLN A 17 16.62 -12.91 9.15
N TRP A 18 17.52 -11.95 9.35
CA TRP A 18 17.45 -10.60 8.81
C TRP A 18 18.66 -10.34 7.92
N SER A 19 18.44 -9.72 6.75
CA SER A 19 19.51 -9.36 5.81
C SER A 19 20.34 -8.14 6.26
N TYR A 20 19.89 -7.46 7.33
CA TYR A 20 20.52 -6.32 7.98
C TYR A 20 20.22 -6.37 9.48
N SER A 21 20.90 -5.57 10.29
CA SER A 21 20.58 -5.42 11.71
C SER A 21 19.39 -4.44 11.88
N PRO A 22 18.18 -4.91 12.23
CA PRO A 22 17.02 -4.02 12.37
C PRO A 22 17.18 -3.02 13.52
N SER A 23 16.86 -1.76 13.26
CA SER A 23 16.94 -0.67 14.24
C SER A 23 15.69 -0.65 15.12
N PHE A 24 15.87 -0.97 16.41
CA PHE A 24 14.80 -0.88 17.40
C PHE A 24 14.16 0.52 17.47
N PRO A 25 14.93 1.63 17.55
CA PRO A 25 14.34 2.97 17.58
C PRO A 25 13.50 3.29 16.34
N ALA A 26 13.95 2.88 15.14
CA ALA A 26 13.23 3.15 13.90
C ALA A 26 11.94 2.32 13.81
N ALA A 27 12.00 1.04 14.18
CA ALA A 27 10.83 0.17 14.23
C ALA A 27 9.79 0.68 15.24
N LEU A 28 10.24 1.13 16.42
CA LEU A 28 9.36 1.71 17.44
C LEU A 28 8.71 3.01 16.97
N ALA A 29 9.46 3.89 16.31
CA ALA A 29 8.94 5.15 15.77
C ALA A 29 7.84 4.90 14.72
N LEU A 30 8.09 4.02 13.75
CA LEU A 30 7.11 3.68 12.71
C LEU A 30 5.91 2.94 13.27
N SER A 31 6.11 2.01 14.21
CA SER A 31 5.02 1.35 14.92
C SER A 31 4.11 2.36 15.62
N THR A 32 4.70 3.35 16.29
CA THR A 32 3.94 4.42 16.98
C THR A 32 3.17 5.27 15.97
N LEU A 33 3.80 5.68 14.88
CA LEU A 33 3.15 6.47 13.82
C LEU A 33 1.97 5.74 13.18
N PHE A 34 2.18 4.48 12.76
CA PHE A 34 1.09 3.68 12.20
C PHE A 34 -0.01 3.40 13.23
N GLY A 35 0.35 3.15 14.49
CA GLY A 35 -0.63 2.95 15.56
C GLY A 35 -1.51 4.18 15.80
N LEU A 36 -0.92 5.38 15.82
CA LEU A 36 -1.67 6.65 15.90
C LEU A 36 -2.57 6.84 14.68
N LEU A 37 -2.09 6.50 13.48
CA LEU A 37 -2.90 6.55 12.26
C LEU A 37 -4.03 5.53 12.26
N THR A 38 -3.83 4.33 12.81
CA THR A 38 -4.89 3.33 12.98
C THR A 38 -5.99 3.86 13.91
N LEU A 39 -5.62 4.45 15.04
CA LEU A 39 -6.57 5.09 15.95
C LEU A 39 -7.32 6.23 15.26
N ALA A 40 -6.63 7.08 14.51
CA ALA A 40 -7.25 8.15 13.74
C ALA A 40 -8.28 7.60 12.73
N HIS A 41 -7.93 6.58 11.95
CA HIS A 41 -8.85 5.96 10.99
C HIS A 41 -10.02 5.25 11.66
N LEU A 42 -9.82 4.64 12.83
CA LEU A 42 -10.88 4.02 13.60
C LEU A 42 -11.89 5.07 14.09
N ILE A 43 -11.38 6.17 14.67
CA ILE A 43 -12.20 7.31 15.09
C ILE A 43 -12.97 7.88 13.89
N LEU A 44 -12.30 8.12 12.77
CA LEU A 44 -12.93 8.61 11.54
C LEU A 44 -13.99 7.64 11.00
N ALA A 45 -13.73 6.33 11.01
CA ALA A 45 -14.68 5.31 10.59
C ALA A 45 -15.95 5.32 11.45
N ILE A 46 -15.81 5.48 12.77
CA ILE A 46 -16.93 5.57 13.73
C ILE A 46 -17.71 6.88 13.52
N LEU A 47 -17.01 8.02 13.42
CA LEU A 47 -17.64 9.34 13.27
C LEU A 47 -18.40 9.48 11.95
N PHE A 48 -17.82 9.01 10.85
CA PHE A 48 -18.44 9.12 9.52
C PHE A 48 -19.37 7.94 9.16
N ARG A 49 -19.38 6.88 9.99
CA ARG A 49 -20.20 5.67 9.84
C ARG A 49 -20.12 5.08 8.43
N LYS A 50 -18.92 4.94 7.89
CA LYS A 50 -18.67 4.38 6.55
C LYS A 50 -18.08 2.99 6.65
N ARG A 51 -18.86 1.98 6.23
CA ARG A 51 -18.48 0.56 6.35
C ARG A 51 -17.17 0.22 5.63
N PHE A 52 -16.89 0.84 4.49
CA PHE A 52 -15.67 0.58 3.73
C PHE A 52 -14.39 1.12 4.38
N CYS A 53 -14.49 2.00 5.38
CA CYS A 53 -13.33 2.50 6.14
C CYS A 53 -12.66 1.42 6.99
N TRP A 54 -13.31 0.27 7.23
CA TRP A 54 -12.65 -0.91 7.81
C TRP A 54 -11.36 -1.25 7.02
N VAL A 55 -11.37 -1.06 5.69
CA VAL A 55 -10.26 -1.48 4.79
C VAL A 55 -8.97 -0.73 5.12
N ILE A 56 -9.06 0.59 5.32
CA ILE A 56 -7.90 1.41 5.68
C ILE A 56 -7.49 1.23 7.16
N VAL A 57 -8.44 0.92 8.04
CA VAL A 57 -8.13 0.53 9.43
C VAL A 57 -7.26 -0.73 9.43
N MET A 58 -7.55 -1.69 8.56
CA MET A 58 -6.81 -2.94 8.50
C MET A 58 -5.47 -2.82 7.80
N ALA A 59 -5.39 -1.99 6.76
CA ALA A 59 -4.11 -1.57 6.20
C ALA A 59 -3.17 -1.04 7.29
N SER A 60 -3.61 -0.02 8.02
CA SER A 60 -2.78 0.61 9.06
C SER A 60 -2.53 -0.31 10.27
N THR A 61 -3.47 -1.20 10.61
CA THR A 61 -3.26 -2.21 11.66
C THR A 61 -2.17 -3.21 11.26
N TRP A 62 -2.14 -3.63 10.00
CA TRP A 62 -1.12 -4.56 9.51
C TRP A 62 0.25 -3.88 9.44
N GLU A 63 0.34 -2.62 9.01
CA GLU A 63 1.58 -1.85 9.11
C GLU A 63 2.05 -1.73 10.57
N THR A 64 1.15 -1.40 11.49
CA THR A 64 1.47 -1.33 12.92
C THR A 64 2.01 -2.66 13.42
N ALA A 65 1.34 -3.77 13.11
CA ALA A 65 1.78 -5.12 13.48
C ALA A 65 3.14 -5.47 12.88
N ALA A 66 3.39 -5.12 11.62
CA ALA A 66 4.67 -5.34 10.96
C ALA A 66 5.83 -4.70 11.73
N PHE A 67 5.67 -3.44 12.14
CA PHE A 67 6.70 -2.69 12.87
C PHE A 67 6.79 -3.04 14.35
N VAL A 68 5.69 -3.43 15.02
CA VAL A 68 5.74 -4.02 16.37
C VAL A 68 6.57 -5.31 16.35
N LEU A 69 6.27 -6.21 15.40
CA LEU A 69 7.00 -7.46 15.26
C LEU A 69 8.46 -7.23 14.88
N ARG A 70 8.75 -6.20 14.06
CA ARG A 70 10.12 -5.79 13.74
C ARG A 70 10.88 -5.30 14.97
N ALA A 71 10.24 -4.49 15.84
CA ALA A 71 10.83 -4.02 17.09
C ALA A 71 11.08 -5.16 18.10
N ILE A 72 10.20 -6.16 18.18
CA ILE A 72 10.45 -7.35 19.00
C ILE A 72 11.57 -8.19 18.36
N GLY A 73 11.54 -8.33 17.04
CA GLY A 73 12.50 -9.08 16.24
C GLY A 73 13.92 -8.50 16.29
N SER A 74 14.08 -7.20 16.50
CA SER A 74 15.41 -6.60 16.67
C SER A 74 16.14 -7.06 17.93
N HIS A 75 15.39 -7.50 18.95
CA HIS A 75 15.92 -8.14 20.15
C HIS A 75 15.92 -9.68 20.09
N HIS A 76 15.32 -10.26 19.04
CA HIS A 76 15.21 -11.71 18.87
C HIS A 76 15.52 -12.09 17.41
N GLN A 77 16.71 -11.71 16.93
CA GLN A 77 17.06 -11.79 15.50
C GLN A 77 17.10 -13.21 14.93
N GLN A 78 17.14 -14.24 15.78
CA GLN A 78 17.12 -15.65 15.39
C GLN A 78 15.69 -16.22 15.28
N ASN A 79 14.68 -15.47 15.72
CA ASN A 79 13.29 -15.93 15.67
C ASN A 79 12.72 -15.77 14.25
N GLN A 80 12.72 -16.86 13.50
CA GLN A 80 12.21 -16.92 12.14
C GLN A 80 10.73 -16.52 12.04
N THR A 81 9.92 -16.89 13.04
CA THR A 81 8.48 -16.56 13.03
C THR A 81 8.26 -15.05 13.11
N LEU A 82 9.02 -14.33 13.93
CA LEU A 82 8.93 -12.87 14.02
C LEU A 82 9.36 -12.19 12.71
N ALA A 83 10.46 -12.65 12.11
CA ALA A 83 10.96 -12.11 10.85
C ALA A 83 9.97 -12.32 9.70
N ILE A 84 9.47 -13.55 9.54
CA ILE A 84 8.48 -13.90 8.50
C ILE A 84 7.18 -13.13 8.74
N ALA A 85 6.65 -13.11 9.96
CA ALA A 85 5.39 -12.42 10.25
C ALA A 85 5.51 -10.91 10.02
N SER A 86 6.60 -10.27 10.47
CA SER A 86 6.87 -8.85 10.22
C SER A 86 6.92 -8.54 8.73
N GLN A 87 7.68 -9.34 7.96
CA GLN A 87 7.82 -9.15 6.52
C GLN A 87 6.51 -9.39 5.77
N LEU A 88 5.73 -10.41 6.15
CA LEU A 88 4.43 -10.67 5.56
C LEU A 88 3.49 -9.48 5.79
N PHE A 89 3.31 -9.03 7.03
CA PHE A 89 2.44 -7.86 7.27
C PHE A 89 2.89 -6.62 6.50
N PHE A 90 4.20 -6.35 6.45
CA PHE A 90 4.75 -5.22 5.70
C PHE A 90 4.51 -5.31 4.18
N LEU A 91 4.56 -6.53 3.62
CA LEU A 91 4.32 -6.73 2.19
C LEU A 91 2.83 -6.71 1.83
N LEU A 92 1.95 -7.23 2.69
CA LEU A 92 0.53 -7.32 2.40
C LEU A 92 -0.26 -6.05 2.78
N ALA A 93 0.19 -5.26 3.74
CA ALA A 93 -0.55 -4.08 4.18
C ALA A 93 -0.87 -3.07 3.05
N PRO A 94 0.03 -2.79 2.09
CA PRO A 94 -0.25 -1.89 0.97
C PRO A 94 -1.38 -2.36 0.04
N LEU A 95 -1.66 -3.68 -0.04
CA LEU A 95 -2.79 -4.19 -0.83
C LEU A 95 -4.13 -3.65 -0.29
N TRP A 96 -4.24 -3.49 1.03
CA TRP A 96 -5.40 -2.89 1.65
C TRP A 96 -5.50 -1.38 1.36
N ILE A 97 -4.37 -0.67 1.30
CA ILE A 97 -4.33 0.74 0.91
C ILE A 97 -4.83 0.90 -0.54
N ASN A 98 -4.33 0.08 -1.46
CA ASN A 98 -4.79 0.03 -2.85
C ASN A 98 -6.28 -0.24 -2.94
N ALA A 99 -6.76 -1.27 -2.24
CA ALA A 99 -8.18 -1.61 -2.20
C ALA A 99 -9.03 -0.42 -1.75
N PHE A 100 -8.61 0.29 -0.70
CA PHE A 100 -9.31 1.47 -0.21
C PHE A 100 -9.34 2.61 -1.23
N VAL A 101 -8.23 2.85 -1.94
CA VAL A 101 -8.13 3.83 -3.03
C VAL A 101 -9.10 3.49 -4.16
N TYR A 102 -9.12 2.23 -4.62
CA TYR A 102 -10.03 1.78 -5.68
C TYR A 102 -11.50 1.89 -5.26
N MET A 103 -11.81 1.53 -4.02
CA MET A 103 -13.15 1.64 -3.45
C MET A 103 -13.62 3.10 -3.31
N THR A 104 -12.72 4.00 -2.92
CA THR A 104 -12.98 5.42 -2.78
C THR A 104 -13.25 6.05 -4.14
N ALA A 105 -12.38 5.79 -5.11
CA ALA A 105 -12.57 6.23 -6.49
C ALA A 105 -13.87 5.71 -7.11
N GLY A 106 -14.17 4.42 -6.96
CA GLY A 106 -15.41 3.84 -7.48
C GLY A 106 -16.65 4.53 -6.93
N ARG A 107 -16.66 4.89 -5.64
CA ARG A 107 -17.75 5.68 -5.05
C ARG A 107 -17.80 7.10 -5.56
N LEU A 108 -16.64 7.72 -5.77
CA LEU A 108 -16.55 9.06 -6.33
C LEU A 108 -17.10 9.11 -7.75
N ILE A 109 -16.72 8.14 -8.60
CA ILE A 109 -17.24 7.96 -9.96
C ILE A 109 -18.74 7.71 -9.93
N TYR A 110 -19.22 6.82 -9.05
CA TYR A 110 -20.64 6.51 -8.93
C TYR A 110 -21.48 7.74 -8.56
N MET A 111 -20.95 8.62 -7.72
CA MET A 111 -21.65 9.80 -7.24
C MET A 111 -21.64 10.95 -8.26
N LEU A 112 -20.54 11.12 -9.00
CA LEU A 112 -20.31 12.31 -9.83
C LEU A 112 -20.47 12.08 -11.32
N HIS A 113 -20.28 10.85 -11.82
CA HIS A 113 -20.41 10.55 -13.23
C HIS A 113 -21.87 10.16 -13.58
N PRO A 114 -22.54 10.85 -14.52
CA PRO A 114 -23.95 10.59 -14.85
C PRO A 114 -24.23 9.12 -15.22
N GLU A 115 -23.32 8.52 -15.98
CA GLU A 115 -23.44 7.13 -16.43
C GLU A 115 -22.94 6.09 -15.40
N LYS A 116 -22.38 6.53 -14.26
CA LYS A 116 -21.77 5.67 -13.23
C LYS A 116 -20.70 4.71 -13.78
N LYS A 117 -20.06 5.13 -14.87
CA LYS A 117 -19.04 4.38 -15.63
C LYS A 117 -17.97 5.33 -16.14
N VAL A 118 -16.75 4.83 -16.34
CA VAL A 118 -15.65 5.54 -17.01
C VAL A 118 -15.02 4.57 -17.98
N TRP A 119 -14.87 4.96 -19.27
CA TRP A 119 -14.40 4.07 -20.34
C TRP A 119 -15.09 2.69 -20.35
N GLY A 120 -16.41 2.66 -20.16
CA GLY A 120 -17.20 1.41 -20.14
C GLY A 120 -17.11 0.61 -18.83
N PHE A 121 -16.14 0.88 -17.95
CA PHE A 121 -16.03 0.22 -16.66
C PHE A 121 -17.05 0.75 -15.67
N LYS A 122 -17.87 -0.15 -15.10
CA LYS A 122 -18.81 0.17 -14.02
C LYS A 122 -18.06 0.56 -12.75
N ALA A 123 -18.45 1.69 -12.16
CA ALA A 123 -17.87 2.21 -10.93
C ALA A 123 -17.86 1.20 -9.77
N MET A 124 -18.91 0.36 -9.68
CA MET A 124 -19.04 -0.70 -8.67
C MET A 124 -18.10 -1.91 -8.91
N SER A 125 -17.65 -2.11 -10.15
CA SER A 125 -16.79 -3.23 -10.52
C SER A 125 -15.32 -2.87 -10.49
N LEU A 126 -14.95 -1.59 -10.61
CA LEU A 126 -13.57 -1.12 -10.60
C LEU A 126 -12.81 -1.65 -9.38
N GLY A 127 -13.32 -1.38 -8.17
CA GLY A 127 -12.67 -1.86 -6.95
C GLY A 127 -12.48 -3.37 -6.92
N LYS A 128 -13.45 -4.15 -7.40
CA LYS A 128 -13.36 -5.61 -7.40
C LYS A 128 -12.27 -6.12 -8.35
N TRP A 129 -12.24 -5.62 -9.58
CA TRP A 129 -11.26 -6.05 -10.58
C TRP A 129 -9.84 -5.72 -10.16
N PHE A 130 -9.58 -4.47 -9.78
CA PHE A 130 -8.23 -4.05 -9.41
C PHE A 130 -7.72 -4.72 -8.12
N VAL A 131 -8.60 -5.01 -7.15
CA VAL A 131 -8.21 -5.82 -5.97
C VAL A 131 -7.82 -7.24 -6.37
N TRP A 132 -8.57 -7.90 -7.27
CA TRP A 132 -8.22 -9.25 -7.72
C TRP A 132 -6.92 -9.29 -8.52
N LEU A 133 -6.67 -8.26 -9.33
CA LEU A 133 -5.41 -8.11 -10.05
C LEU A 133 -4.22 -7.90 -9.10
N ASP A 134 -4.40 -7.14 -8.02
CA ASP A 134 -3.40 -6.96 -6.97
C ASP A 134 -3.14 -8.27 -6.20
N ILE A 135 -4.20 -9.02 -5.85
CA ILE A 135 -4.06 -10.34 -5.21
C ILE A 135 -3.31 -11.31 -6.12
N PHE A 136 -3.64 -11.36 -7.41
CA PHE A 136 -2.95 -12.20 -8.37
C PHE A 136 -1.46 -11.83 -8.48
N SER A 137 -1.16 -10.53 -8.62
CA SER A 137 0.21 -10.02 -8.67
C SER A 137 0.98 -10.36 -7.40
N PHE A 138 0.34 -10.28 -6.24
CA PHE A 138 0.92 -10.65 -4.96
C PHE A 138 1.20 -12.15 -4.85
N VAL A 139 0.31 -13.02 -5.35
CA VAL A 139 0.56 -14.47 -5.38
C VAL A 139 1.79 -14.79 -6.24
N VAL A 140 1.94 -14.12 -7.40
CA VAL A 140 3.13 -14.25 -8.25
C VAL A 140 4.39 -13.79 -7.50
N GLN A 141 4.33 -12.64 -6.80
CA GLN A 141 5.43 -12.15 -5.96
C GLN A 141 5.77 -13.14 -4.84
N GLY A 142 4.78 -13.70 -4.14
CA GLY A 142 5.00 -14.68 -3.08
C GLY A 142 5.65 -15.97 -3.60
N ALA A 143 5.25 -16.44 -4.78
CA ALA A 143 5.87 -17.58 -5.45
C ALA A 143 7.32 -17.29 -5.85
N GLY A 144 7.60 -16.13 -6.44
CA GLY A 144 8.97 -15.73 -6.78
C GLY A 144 9.85 -15.51 -5.56
N GLY A 145 9.32 -14.86 -4.52
CA GLY A 145 10.02 -14.56 -3.27
C GLY A 145 10.39 -15.81 -2.46
N SER A 146 9.53 -16.83 -2.45
CA SER A 146 9.84 -18.10 -1.76
C SER A 146 10.98 -18.88 -2.42
N MET A 147 11.26 -18.62 -3.70
CA MET A 147 12.38 -19.22 -4.43
C MET A 147 13.72 -18.53 -4.14
N LEU A 148 13.71 -17.36 -3.49
CA LEU A 148 14.92 -16.58 -3.14
C LEU A 148 15.64 -17.08 -1.87
N ASN A 149 15.30 -18.28 -1.41
CA ASN A 149 15.94 -18.87 -0.24
C ASN A 149 17.43 -19.13 -0.50
N PRO A 150 18.33 -18.77 0.45
CA PRO A 150 19.78 -19.01 0.30
C PRO A 150 20.19 -20.48 0.13
N GLY A 151 19.30 -21.43 0.43
CA GLY A 151 19.53 -22.86 0.24
C GLY A 151 19.23 -23.39 -1.17
N ASN A 152 18.68 -22.57 -2.06
CA ASN A 152 18.38 -22.95 -3.45
C ASN A 152 19.60 -22.73 -4.36
N ASP A 153 19.65 -23.43 -5.49
CA ASP A 153 20.68 -23.22 -6.51
C ASP A 153 20.52 -21.86 -7.23
N ALA A 154 21.60 -21.39 -7.85
CA ALA A 154 21.64 -20.08 -8.50
C ALA A 154 20.61 -19.91 -9.64
N GLN A 155 20.27 -20.99 -10.36
CA GLN A 155 19.26 -20.94 -11.43
C GLN A 155 17.86 -20.75 -10.85
N THR A 156 17.53 -21.49 -9.79
CA THR A 156 16.27 -21.35 -9.04
C THR A 156 16.12 -19.95 -8.44
N MET A 157 17.19 -19.40 -7.86
CA MET A 157 17.17 -18.05 -7.31
C MET A 157 16.98 -16.99 -8.41
N ASP A 158 17.65 -17.11 -9.56
CA ASP A 158 17.46 -16.19 -10.70
C ASP A 158 16.04 -16.25 -11.28
N ALA A 159 15.48 -17.47 -11.43
CA ALA A 159 14.10 -17.66 -11.81
C ALA A 159 13.14 -17.01 -10.80
N GLY A 160 13.38 -17.20 -9.51
CA GLY A 160 12.63 -16.57 -8.42
C GLY A 160 12.60 -15.04 -8.51
N LYS A 161 13.75 -14.41 -8.79
CA LYS A 161 13.85 -12.95 -8.98
C LYS A 161 12.99 -12.49 -10.16
N LYS A 162 13.10 -13.16 -11.30
CA LYS A 162 12.33 -12.82 -12.51
C LYS A 162 10.83 -12.95 -12.26
N ILE A 163 10.40 -14.02 -11.60
CA ILE A 163 9.00 -14.23 -11.22
C ILE A 163 8.54 -13.11 -10.28
N TYR A 164 9.28 -12.82 -9.22
CA TYR A 164 8.97 -11.73 -8.29
C TYR A 164 8.83 -10.39 -9.01
N MET A 165 9.85 -10.00 -9.80
CA MET A 165 9.88 -8.74 -10.53
C MET A 165 8.74 -8.65 -11.55
N SER A 166 8.38 -9.75 -12.22
CA SER A 166 7.23 -9.76 -13.12
C SER A 166 5.91 -9.48 -12.38
N GLY A 167 5.72 -10.05 -11.20
CA GLY A 167 4.56 -9.77 -10.34
C GLY A 167 4.50 -8.30 -9.91
N VAL A 168 5.64 -7.71 -9.53
CA VAL A 168 5.73 -6.28 -9.18
C VAL A 168 5.46 -5.38 -10.39
N GLY A 169 6.00 -5.72 -11.57
CA GLY A 169 5.80 -4.95 -12.79
C GLY A 169 4.36 -4.99 -13.31
N VAL A 170 3.72 -6.16 -13.22
CA VAL A 170 2.29 -6.33 -13.54
C VAL A 170 1.42 -5.49 -12.59
N GLN A 171 1.74 -5.47 -11.29
CA GLN A 171 1.07 -4.61 -10.31
C GLN A 171 1.18 -3.12 -10.69
N GLU A 172 2.38 -2.64 -11.06
CA GLU A 172 2.57 -1.25 -11.48
C GLU A 172 1.74 -0.92 -12.73
N ALA A 173 1.73 -1.82 -13.72
CA ALA A 173 0.94 -1.61 -14.94
C ALA A 173 -0.55 -1.43 -14.62
N PHE A 174 -1.09 -2.17 -13.65
CA PHE A 174 -2.48 -2.00 -13.21
C PHE A 174 -2.71 -0.70 -12.43
N ILE A 175 -1.76 -0.28 -11.59
CA ILE A 175 -1.82 1.02 -10.90
C ILE A 175 -1.84 2.17 -11.91
N LEU A 176 -1.00 2.12 -12.95
CA LEU A 176 -0.96 3.12 -14.02
C LEU A 176 -2.24 3.13 -14.86
N LEU A 177 -2.80 1.95 -15.17
CA LEU A 177 -4.10 1.84 -15.83
C LEU A 177 -5.21 2.46 -14.98
N PHE A 178 -5.20 2.21 -13.67
CA PHE A 178 -6.13 2.80 -12.74
C PHE A 178 -5.97 4.33 -12.66
N LEU A 179 -4.73 4.82 -12.61
CA LEU A 179 -4.43 6.25 -12.64
C LEU A 179 -5.01 6.92 -13.90
N ALA A 180 -4.86 6.30 -15.07
CA ALA A 180 -5.44 6.78 -16.33
C ALA A 180 -6.98 6.89 -16.25
N LEU A 181 -7.64 5.91 -15.61
CA LEU A 181 -9.09 5.96 -15.37
C LEU A 181 -9.49 7.12 -14.45
N ILE A 182 -8.71 7.41 -13.39
CA ILE A 182 -8.96 8.56 -12.51
C ILE A 182 -8.74 9.87 -13.23
N VAL A 183 -7.68 10.00 -14.05
CA VAL A 183 -7.45 11.18 -14.90
C VAL A 183 -8.60 11.41 -15.86
N LYS A 184 -9.12 10.35 -16.49
CA LYS A 184 -10.28 10.45 -17.38
C LYS A 184 -11.52 10.91 -16.61
N PHE A 185 -11.81 10.27 -15.47
CA PHE A 185 -12.90 10.65 -14.59
C PHE A 185 -12.82 12.13 -14.18
N HIS A 186 -11.65 12.57 -13.74
CA HIS A 186 -11.41 13.94 -13.30
C HIS A 186 -11.63 14.93 -14.45
N THR A 187 -11.13 14.61 -15.65
CA THR A 187 -11.34 15.45 -16.84
C THR A 187 -12.82 15.56 -17.21
N ASP A 188 -13.57 14.46 -17.14
CA ASP A 188 -15.00 14.43 -17.42
C ASP A 188 -15.80 15.21 -16.36
N ALA A 189 -15.45 15.04 -15.09
CA ALA A 189 -16.04 15.80 -13.98
C ALA A 189 -15.80 17.31 -14.15
N LEU A 190 -14.59 17.75 -14.49
CA LEU A 190 -14.30 19.17 -14.74
C LEU A 190 -15.07 19.73 -15.94
N LYS A 191 -15.24 18.95 -17.02
CA LYS A 191 -16.05 19.35 -18.17
C LYS A 191 -17.52 19.53 -17.79
N LEU A 192 -18.08 18.59 -17.03
CA LEU A 192 -19.45 18.66 -16.53
C LEU A 192 -19.67 19.81 -15.55
N GLU A 193 -18.67 20.12 -14.70
CA GLU A 193 -18.68 21.28 -13.81
C GLU A 193 -18.73 22.59 -14.59
N ARG A 194 -17.87 22.74 -15.61
CA ARG A 194 -17.85 23.93 -16.50
C ARG A 194 -19.17 24.12 -17.25
N GLN A 195 -19.86 23.03 -17.58
CA GLN A 195 -21.16 23.06 -18.25
C GLN A 195 -22.33 23.31 -17.28
N GLY A 196 -22.09 23.44 -15.96
CA GLY A 196 -23.15 23.54 -14.95
C GLY A 196 -23.97 22.26 -14.76
N ARG A 197 -23.60 21.17 -15.43
CA ARG A 197 -24.33 19.88 -15.45
C ARG A 197 -23.92 18.92 -14.34
N LEU A 198 -22.88 19.27 -13.57
CA LEU A 198 -22.54 18.56 -12.34
C LEU A 198 -23.62 18.75 -11.24
N VAL A 199 -24.50 19.74 -11.40
CA VAL A 199 -25.58 20.12 -10.48
C VAL A 199 -26.86 19.34 -10.78
N GLY A 200 -26.85 18.04 -10.49
CA GLY A 200 -28.04 17.17 -10.55
C GLY A 200 -28.45 16.57 -9.21
N THR A 201 -27.68 16.80 -8.15
CA THR A 201 -27.94 16.32 -6.79
C THR A 201 -27.49 17.44 -5.84
N GLY A 202 -28.17 17.72 -4.73
CA GLY A 202 -28.02 18.91 -3.87
C GLY A 202 -26.63 19.17 -3.24
N LEU A 203 -25.61 19.31 -4.06
CA LEU A 203 -24.18 19.34 -3.76
C LEU A 203 -23.57 20.76 -3.87
N SER A 204 -24.38 21.82 -3.83
CA SER A 204 -23.91 23.21 -4.04
C SER A 204 -22.81 23.66 -3.05
N ARG A 205 -22.75 23.08 -1.83
CA ARG A 205 -21.65 23.29 -0.85
C ARG A 205 -20.49 22.27 -0.98
N ARG A 206 -20.65 21.23 -1.81
CA ARG A 206 -19.72 20.09 -2.00
C ARG A 206 -18.93 20.16 -3.31
N ALA A 207 -19.16 21.17 -4.16
CA ALA A 207 -18.52 21.34 -5.46
C ALA A 207 -16.98 21.46 -5.41
N GLY A 208 -16.38 21.80 -4.26
CA GLY A 208 -14.92 21.84 -4.10
C GLY A 208 -14.31 20.59 -3.45
N MET A 209 -15.05 19.86 -2.61
CA MET A 209 -14.47 18.83 -1.76
C MET A 209 -14.12 17.54 -2.53
N TRP A 210 -14.84 17.24 -3.61
CA TRP A 210 -14.52 16.10 -4.46
C TRP A 210 -13.14 16.22 -5.11
N LYS A 211 -12.71 17.45 -5.43
CA LYS A 211 -11.38 17.72 -5.99
C LYS A 211 -10.30 17.36 -4.98
N TRP A 212 -10.48 17.72 -3.72
CA TRP A 212 -9.57 17.33 -2.64
C TRP A 212 -9.45 15.81 -2.51
N VAL A 213 -10.56 15.08 -2.56
CA VAL A 213 -10.53 13.61 -2.57
C VAL A 213 -9.82 13.09 -3.83
N THR A 214 -10.05 13.66 -5.01
CA THR A 214 -9.33 13.24 -6.22
C THR A 214 -7.83 13.53 -6.13
N TYR A 215 -7.42 14.67 -5.58
CA TYR A 215 -6.01 15.01 -5.35
C TYR A 215 -5.37 14.09 -4.31
N SER A 216 -6.09 13.72 -3.25
CA SER A 216 -5.59 12.75 -2.27
C SER A 216 -5.40 11.36 -2.91
N LEU A 217 -6.28 10.95 -3.83
CA LEU A 217 -6.08 9.72 -4.60
C LEU A 217 -4.82 9.77 -5.47
N TYR A 218 -4.54 10.88 -6.15
CA TYR A 218 -3.29 11.02 -6.91
C TYR A 218 -2.04 10.99 -6.02
N ALA A 219 -2.07 11.69 -4.89
CA ALA A 219 -0.97 11.69 -3.94
C ALA A 219 -0.69 10.27 -3.43
N VAL A 220 -1.73 9.51 -3.07
CA VAL A 220 -1.58 8.13 -2.60
C VAL A 220 -1.09 7.21 -3.72
N LEU A 221 -1.64 7.30 -4.93
CA LEU A 221 -1.18 6.51 -6.09
C LEU A 221 0.29 6.79 -6.41
N LEU A 222 0.74 8.04 -6.33
CA LEU A 222 2.15 8.41 -6.52
C LEU A 222 3.06 7.77 -5.46
N LEU A 223 2.64 7.78 -4.19
CA LEU A 223 3.39 7.16 -3.08
C LEU A 223 3.45 5.63 -3.23
N ILE A 224 2.38 5.00 -3.70
CA ILE A 224 2.34 3.57 -4.03
C ILE A 224 3.29 3.26 -5.19
N THR A 225 3.23 4.02 -6.29
CA THR A 225 4.15 3.86 -7.42
C THR A 225 5.60 4.04 -6.99
N MET A 226 5.92 5.03 -6.14
CA MET A 226 7.28 5.21 -5.60
C MET A 226 7.78 3.95 -4.88
N ARG A 227 6.95 3.36 -4.02
CA ARG A 227 7.24 2.09 -3.35
C ARG A 227 7.45 0.95 -4.36
N ILE A 228 6.58 0.83 -5.36
CA ILE A 228 6.66 -0.24 -6.36
C ILE A 228 7.95 -0.12 -7.19
N ILE A 229 8.33 1.10 -7.58
CA ILE A 229 9.61 1.37 -8.26
C ILE A 229 10.79 0.98 -7.37
N PHE A 230 10.76 1.34 -6.08
CA PHE A 230 11.78 0.90 -5.12
C PHE A 230 11.86 -0.63 -5.06
N ARG A 231 10.73 -1.34 -5.02
CA ARG A 231 10.70 -2.82 -5.04
C ARG A 231 11.24 -3.40 -6.33
N LEU A 232 10.98 -2.81 -7.49
CA LEU A 232 11.62 -3.22 -8.74
C LEU A 232 13.13 -3.00 -8.69
N ALA A 233 13.56 -1.83 -8.20
CA ALA A 233 14.97 -1.48 -8.10
C ALA A 233 15.73 -2.43 -7.15
N GLU A 234 15.14 -2.73 -5.98
CA GLU A 234 15.67 -3.63 -4.95
C GLU A 234 16.06 -5.00 -5.50
N PHE A 235 15.29 -5.56 -6.45
CA PHE A 235 15.58 -6.86 -7.05
C PHE A 235 16.28 -6.79 -8.42
N SER A 236 16.32 -5.62 -9.05
CA SER A 236 16.96 -5.42 -10.36
C SER A 236 18.50 -5.38 -10.31
N GLY A 237 19.10 -4.97 -9.19
CA GLY A 237 20.55 -4.71 -9.07
C GLY A 237 21.43 -5.96 -8.84
N GLY A 238 20.88 -7.17 -8.89
CA GLY A 238 21.57 -8.38 -8.42
C GLY A 238 21.48 -8.54 -6.88
N MET A 239 21.90 -9.70 -6.34
CA MET A 239 21.93 -9.94 -4.87
C MET A 239 23.35 -9.94 -4.30
N GLU A 240 24.29 -9.37 -5.05
CA GLU A 240 25.63 -9.14 -4.54
C GLU A 240 25.66 -7.83 -3.73
N PRO A 241 26.10 -7.86 -2.46
CA PRO A 241 26.18 -6.67 -1.62
C PRO A 241 27.03 -5.53 -2.20
N GLU A 242 27.98 -5.86 -3.09
CA GLU A 242 28.86 -4.91 -3.76
C GLU A 242 28.16 -4.11 -4.87
N HIS A 243 27.18 -4.72 -5.56
CA HIS A 243 26.46 -4.13 -6.68
C HIS A 243 25.07 -3.60 -6.31
N ASN A 244 24.47 -4.10 -5.22
CA ASN A 244 23.14 -3.69 -4.78
C ASN A 244 23.04 -3.57 -3.25
N LYS A 245 23.19 -2.33 -2.76
CA LYS A 245 23.06 -2.02 -1.32
C LYS A 245 21.61 -1.91 -0.84
N LEU A 246 20.63 -1.84 -1.76
CA LEU A 246 19.22 -1.59 -1.42
C LEU A 246 18.62 -2.64 -0.47
N PRO A 247 18.81 -3.97 -0.68
CA PRO A 247 18.24 -4.98 0.22
C PRO A 247 19.02 -5.16 1.54
N PHE A 248 20.23 -4.60 1.66
CA PHE A 248 21.12 -4.81 2.82
C PHE A 248 21.23 -3.59 3.75
N GLU A 249 20.58 -2.48 3.40
CA GLU A 249 20.59 -1.24 4.17
C GLU A 249 19.16 -0.89 4.58
N GLU A 250 18.89 -0.95 5.89
CA GLU A 250 17.56 -0.72 6.46
C GLU A 250 17.00 0.65 6.07
N GLY A 251 17.85 1.67 5.97
CA GLY A 251 17.46 3.05 5.67
C GLY A 251 16.67 3.20 4.36
N TYR A 252 16.98 2.41 3.32
CA TYR A 252 16.24 2.46 2.06
C TYR A 252 14.86 1.82 2.19
N ALA A 253 14.76 0.68 2.85
CA ALA A 253 13.46 0.04 3.10
C ALA A 253 12.55 0.92 3.98
N LEU A 254 13.10 1.61 4.97
CA LEU A 254 12.32 2.55 5.79
C LEU A 254 11.95 3.81 5.01
N GLY A 255 12.90 4.43 4.31
CA GLY A 255 12.68 5.71 3.63
C GLY A 255 11.89 5.63 2.33
N LEU A 256 12.05 4.56 1.54
CA LEU A 256 11.46 4.43 0.20
C LEU A 256 10.29 3.46 0.14
N ASP A 257 10.03 2.70 1.20
CA ASP A 257 8.84 1.85 1.32
C ASP A 257 7.95 2.28 2.48
N ALA A 258 8.47 2.24 3.73
CA ALA A 258 7.65 2.51 4.90
C ALA A 258 7.14 3.97 4.96
N VAL A 259 7.99 4.96 4.73
CA VAL A 259 7.63 6.38 4.77
C VAL A 259 6.54 6.73 3.73
N PRO A 260 6.64 6.31 2.45
CA PRO A 260 5.55 6.49 1.51
C PRO A 260 4.22 5.91 1.99
N MET A 261 4.21 4.75 2.65
CA MET A 261 3.00 4.14 3.19
C MET A 261 2.44 4.91 4.39
N VAL A 262 3.30 5.40 5.30
CA VAL A 262 2.87 6.32 6.39
C VAL A 262 2.20 7.55 5.81
N LEU A 263 2.82 8.19 4.81
CA LEU A 263 2.28 9.38 4.16
C LEU A 263 0.97 9.08 3.42
N ALA A 264 0.86 7.93 2.76
CA ALA A 264 -0.37 7.52 2.09
C ALA A 264 -1.53 7.37 3.06
N VAL A 265 -1.31 6.65 4.18
CA VAL A 265 -2.30 6.48 5.24
C VAL A 265 -2.64 7.85 5.86
N PHE A 266 -1.65 8.69 6.15
CA PHE A 266 -1.89 10.04 6.67
C PHE A 266 -2.74 10.90 5.73
N VAL A 267 -2.46 10.91 4.43
CA VAL A 267 -3.22 11.66 3.42
C VAL A 267 -4.68 11.20 3.41
N LEU A 268 -4.94 9.89 3.53
CA LEU A 268 -6.30 9.33 3.58
C LEU A 268 -7.04 9.65 4.89
N ALA A 269 -6.32 9.85 6.01
CA ALA A 269 -6.91 10.38 7.24
C ALA A 269 -7.26 11.87 7.11
N ALA A 270 -6.32 12.66 6.58
CA ALA A 270 -6.46 14.12 6.45
C ALA A 270 -7.59 14.50 5.48
N VAL A 271 -7.68 13.81 4.34
CA VAL A 271 -8.73 14.01 3.33
C VAL A 271 -9.71 12.83 3.38
N HIS A 272 -10.36 12.65 4.53
CA HIS A 272 -11.22 11.50 4.76
C HIS A 272 -12.38 11.46 3.75
N PRO A 273 -12.57 10.37 2.98
CA PRO A 273 -13.63 10.28 1.96
C PRO A 273 -15.05 10.46 2.52
N GLY A 274 -15.26 10.16 3.81
CA GLY A 274 -16.52 10.41 4.52
C GLY A 274 -16.94 11.87 4.59
N LEU A 275 -16.04 12.82 4.31
CA LEU A 275 -16.34 14.24 4.17
C LEU A 275 -17.16 14.53 2.90
N VAL A 276 -16.90 13.80 1.81
CA VAL A 276 -17.54 13.99 0.49
C VAL A 276 -18.69 13.01 0.27
N LEU A 277 -18.51 11.76 0.69
CA LEU A 277 -19.45 10.66 0.45
C LEU A 277 -20.61 10.68 1.46
N LYS A 278 -21.46 11.70 1.45
CA LYS A 278 -22.64 11.80 2.33
C LYS A 278 -23.95 11.82 1.51
N GLY A 279 -24.88 10.88 1.74
CA GLY A 279 -26.22 10.87 1.11
C GLY A 279 -26.66 9.51 0.54
N GLN A 280 -27.88 9.46 -0.02
CA GLN A 280 -28.42 8.29 -0.73
C GLN A 280 -27.51 7.96 -1.93
N GLY A 281 -26.93 6.76 -1.96
CA GLY A 281 -25.94 6.34 -2.98
C GLY A 281 -24.46 6.49 -2.57
N SER A 282 -24.16 6.95 -1.35
CA SER A 282 -22.78 7.00 -0.82
C SER A 282 -22.26 5.64 -0.30
N GLU A 283 -23.17 4.72 -0.02
CA GLU A 283 -22.87 3.30 0.11
C GLU A 283 -23.28 2.64 -1.20
N PHE A 284 -22.46 1.72 -1.71
CA PHE A 284 -22.90 0.90 -2.84
C PHE A 284 -24.17 0.14 -2.44
N PRO A 285 -25.17 0.05 -3.33
CA PRO A 285 -26.34 -0.80 -3.08
C PRO A 285 -25.93 -2.27 -2.95
#